data_AF-A0A3C1F9K2-F1
#
_entry.id   AF-A0A3C1F9K2-F1
#
_cell.length_a   1.000
_cell.length_b   1.000
_cell.length_c   1.000
_cell.angle_alpha   90.00
_cell.angle_beta   90.00
_cell.angle_gamma   90.00
#
_symmetry.space_group_name_H-M   'P 1'
#
loop_
_entity.id
_entity.type
_entity.pdbx_description
1 polymer ?
#
loop_
_entity_poly.entity_id
_entity_poly.type
_entity_poly.pdbx_seq_one_letter_code
_entity_poly.pdbx_strand_id
1 'polypeptide(L)'
;MELLVVVLIIGILAGAALPQYQRAVHKARLTNALQVAFNIRKAQEVYYLANGNYIGDLYSLDIDYSKSGCIIASPATSIMNCKNTIFDNIVGPVGNPIGHRVSFDYSPDKIVKIDVYFEHSSKPNQIECTGKTDEGIALCKSLNL
;
A
#
# COMPACT_ATOMS: atom_id res chain seq x y z
N MET A 1 21.73 45.58 2.67
CA MET A 1 21.85 44.73 1.46
C MET A 1 22.27 43.30 1.77
N GLU A 2 22.77 42.99 2.98
CA GLU A 2 23.14 41.61 3.37
C GLU A 2 21.95 40.64 3.44
N LEU A 3 20.76 41.12 3.81
CA LEU A 3 19.58 40.26 3.88
C LEU A 3 19.07 39.81 2.50
N LEU A 4 19.36 40.56 1.43
CA LEU A 4 18.86 40.27 0.08
C LEU A 4 19.52 39.03 -0.52
N VAL A 5 20.83 38.87 -0.33
CA VAL A 5 21.56 37.69 -0.82
C VAL A 5 21.15 36.42 -0.05
N VAL A 6 20.86 36.54 1.25
CA VAL A 6 20.42 35.41 2.08
C VAL A 6 19.07 34.88 1.61
N VAL A 7 18.11 35.76 1.32
CA VAL A 7 16.78 35.36 0.82
C VAL A 7 16.89 34.72 -0.57
N LEU A 8 17.78 35.23 -1.44
CA LEU A 8 17.99 34.66 -2.77
C LEU A 8 18.58 33.24 -2.70
N ILE A 9 19.55 32.99 -1.82
CA ILE A 9 20.16 31.67 -1.65
C ILE A 9 19.12 30.68 -1.07
N ILE A 10 18.34 31.06 -0.07
CA ILE A 10 17.28 30.21 0.51
C ILE A 10 16.23 29.86 -0.56
N GLY A 11 15.88 30.80 -1.44
CA GLY A 11 14.94 30.57 -2.53
C GLY A 11 15.40 29.48 -3.51
N ILE A 12 16.67 29.47 -3.89
CA ILE A 12 17.24 28.46 -4.80
C ILE A 12 17.26 27.08 -4.12
N LEU A 13 17.71 27.02 -2.87
CA LEU A 13 17.76 25.76 -2.11
C LEU A 13 16.35 25.18 -1.88
N ALA A 14 15.36 26.01 -1.59
CA ALA A 14 13.97 25.59 -1.43
C ALA A 14 13.39 24.98 -2.73
N GLY A 15 13.70 25.58 -3.88
CA GLY A 15 13.28 25.07 -5.20
C GLY A 15 13.78 23.66 -5.49
N ALA A 16 15.04 23.35 -5.14
CA ALA A 16 15.60 22.01 -5.32
C ALA A 16 15.14 20.99 -4.25
N ALA A 17 14.89 21.45 -3.02
CA ALA A 17 14.53 20.57 -1.90
C ALA A 17 13.07 20.10 -1.92
N LEU A 18 12.14 20.91 -2.43
CA LEU A 18 10.71 20.59 -2.50
C LEU A 18 10.39 19.25 -3.20
N PRO A 19 10.85 18.99 -4.44
CA PRO A 19 10.55 17.73 -5.12
C PRO A 19 11.17 16.52 -4.41
N GLN A 20 12.35 16.68 -3.81
CA GLN A 20 12.99 15.62 -3.03
C GLN A 20 12.16 15.30 -1.76
N TYR A 21 11.67 16.31 -1.07
CA TYR A 21 10.81 16.14 0.10
C TYR A 21 9.50 15.42 -0.24
N GLN A 22 8.83 15.81 -1.32
CA GLN A 22 7.60 15.16 -1.77
C GLN A 22 7.81 13.67 -2.05
N ARG A 23 8.89 13.31 -2.77
CA ARG A 23 9.25 11.90 -3.01
C ARG A 23 9.47 11.12 -1.72
N ALA A 24 10.16 11.71 -0.73
CA ALA A 24 10.38 11.09 0.56
C ALA A 24 9.07 10.85 1.33
N VAL A 25 8.15 11.83 1.31
CA VAL A 25 6.82 11.68 1.91
C VAL A 25 6.02 10.59 1.21
N HIS A 26 6.07 10.51 -0.13
CA HIS A 26 5.36 9.46 -0.85
C HIS A 26 5.90 8.07 -0.52
N LYS A 27 7.22 7.93 -0.42
CA LYS A 27 7.86 6.68 0.00
C LYS A 27 7.42 6.27 1.40
N ALA A 28 7.48 7.19 2.37
CA ALA A 28 7.08 6.91 3.75
C ALA A 28 5.62 6.43 3.85
N ARG A 29 4.70 7.12 3.16
CA ARG A 29 3.28 6.71 3.11
C ARG A 29 3.08 5.36 2.46
N LEU A 30 3.82 5.06 1.39
CA LEU A 30 3.76 3.77 0.71
C LEU A 30 4.29 2.63 1.59
N THR A 31 5.39 2.85 2.32
CA THR A 31 5.91 1.88 3.31
C THR A 31 4.90 1.62 4.43
N ASN A 32 4.21 2.66 4.93
CA ASN A 32 3.15 2.48 5.92
C ASN A 32 2.00 1.63 5.36
N ALA A 33 1.59 1.88 4.11
CA ALA A 33 0.57 1.08 3.45
C ALA A 33 1.00 -0.38 3.25
N LEU A 34 2.27 -0.60 2.88
CA LEU A 34 2.84 -1.94 2.73
C LEU A 34 2.84 -2.72 4.06
N GLN A 35 3.14 -2.06 5.18
CA GLN A 35 3.04 -2.67 6.51
C GLN A 35 1.61 -3.14 6.82
N VAL A 36 0.59 -2.36 6.45
CA VAL A 36 -0.82 -2.79 6.58
C VAL A 36 -1.09 -4.03 5.73
N ALA A 37 -0.63 -4.06 4.48
CA ALA A 37 -0.77 -5.24 3.61
C ALA A 37 -0.10 -6.49 4.19
N PHE A 38 1.09 -6.37 4.81
CA PHE A 38 1.76 -7.48 5.46
C PHE A 38 1.01 -7.99 6.68
N ASN A 39 0.40 -7.10 7.47
CA ASN A 39 -0.45 -7.51 8.59
C ASN A 39 -1.66 -8.31 8.09
N ILE A 40 -2.29 -7.86 6.99
CA ILE A 40 -3.40 -8.59 6.36
C ILE A 40 -2.96 -9.97 5.88
N ARG A 41 -1.85 -10.07 5.12
CA ARG A 41 -1.29 -11.37 4.71
C ARG A 41 -1.07 -12.27 5.91
N LYS A 42 -0.44 -11.78 6.98
CA LYS A 42 -0.16 -12.58 8.17
C LYS A 42 -1.45 -13.15 8.80
N ALA A 43 -2.51 -12.36 8.92
CA ALA A 43 -3.77 -12.87 9.47
C ALA A 43 -4.47 -13.83 8.53
N GLN A 44 -4.36 -13.63 7.21
CA GLN A 44 -4.84 -14.56 6.20
C GLN A 44 -4.15 -15.92 6.33
N GLU A 45 -2.84 -15.96 6.52
CA GLU A 45 -2.11 -17.22 6.75
C GLU A 45 -2.57 -17.89 8.05
N VAL A 46 -2.76 -17.13 9.14
CA VAL A 46 -3.29 -17.68 10.41
C VAL A 46 -4.69 -18.27 10.21
N TYR A 47 -5.56 -17.57 9.47
CA TYR A 47 -6.90 -18.05 9.16
C TYR A 47 -6.87 -19.32 8.28
N TYR A 48 -5.96 -19.35 7.29
CA TYR A 48 -5.74 -20.52 6.43
C TYR A 48 -5.27 -21.74 7.24
N LEU A 49 -4.37 -21.56 8.20
CA LEU A 49 -3.91 -22.64 9.09
C LEU A 49 -5.04 -23.20 9.96
N ALA A 50 -6.03 -22.38 10.32
CA ALA A 50 -7.17 -22.80 11.15
C ALA A 50 -8.32 -23.43 10.34
N ASN A 51 -8.60 -22.92 9.14
CA ASN A 51 -9.79 -23.26 8.35
C ASN A 51 -9.50 -23.98 7.02
N GLY A 52 -8.24 -24.03 6.60
CA GLY A 52 -7.79 -24.62 5.33
C GLY A 52 -8.10 -23.80 4.08
N ASN A 53 -8.60 -22.58 4.23
CA ASN A 53 -8.94 -21.69 3.10
C ASN A 53 -8.81 -20.21 3.49
N TYR A 54 -8.56 -19.34 2.51
CA TYR A 54 -8.54 -17.89 2.72
C TYR A 54 -9.94 -17.29 2.69
N ILE A 55 -10.11 -16.13 3.32
CA ILE A 55 -11.41 -15.47 3.46
C ILE A 55 -11.40 -14.05 2.90
N GLY A 56 -12.45 -13.67 2.18
CA GLY A 56 -12.60 -12.30 1.70
C GLY A 56 -13.07 -11.34 2.78
N ASP A 57 -13.84 -11.82 3.74
CA ASP A 57 -14.37 -11.01 4.82
C ASP A 57 -13.27 -10.54 5.77
N LEU A 58 -13.03 -9.23 5.78
CA LEU A 58 -12.06 -8.58 6.66
C LEU A 58 -12.48 -8.67 8.14
N TYR A 59 -13.78 -8.76 8.47
CA TYR A 59 -14.23 -8.87 9.86
C TYR A 59 -13.93 -10.24 10.49
N SER A 60 -13.77 -11.26 9.67
CA SER A 60 -13.40 -12.61 10.11
C SER A 60 -11.90 -12.75 10.40
N LEU A 61 -11.09 -11.78 10.01
CA LEU A 61 -9.66 -11.75 10.30
C LEU A 61 -9.42 -11.11 11.67
N ASP A 62 -8.59 -11.75 12.48
CA ASP A 62 -8.17 -11.25 13.79
C ASP A 62 -7.11 -10.14 13.65
N ILE A 63 -7.53 -8.99 13.09
CA ILE A 63 -6.71 -7.78 12.96
C ILE A 63 -7.48 -6.58 13.47
N ASP A 64 -6.83 -5.79 14.31
CA ASP A 64 -7.33 -4.49 14.72
C ASP A 64 -7.07 -3.44 13.64
N TYR A 65 -8.10 -3.11 12.87
CA TYR A 65 -8.08 -2.05 11.86
C TYR A 65 -8.30 -0.65 12.45
N SER A 66 -8.64 -0.51 13.74
CA SER A 66 -8.94 0.80 14.35
C SER A 66 -7.72 1.74 14.34
N LYS A 67 -6.51 1.18 14.40
CA LYS A 67 -5.25 1.92 14.43
C LYS A 67 -4.71 2.29 13.04
N SER A 68 -5.23 1.69 11.97
CA SER A 68 -4.74 1.94 10.61
C SER A 68 -5.33 3.19 9.97
N GLY A 69 -6.34 3.82 10.59
CA GLY A 69 -7.04 4.98 10.01
C GLY A 69 -7.80 4.63 8.73
N CYS A 70 -8.15 3.35 8.57
CA CYS A 70 -8.84 2.80 7.43
C CYS A 70 -10.28 2.42 7.80
N ILE A 71 -11.17 2.47 6.82
CA ILE A 71 -12.59 2.18 6.95
C ILE A 71 -12.92 1.00 6.02
N ILE A 72 -13.56 -0.04 6.54
CA ILE A 72 -14.03 -1.16 5.72
C ILE A 72 -15.26 -0.68 4.96
N ALA A 73 -15.22 -0.78 3.62
CA ALA A 73 -16.19 -0.11 2.73
C ALA A 73 -17.60 -0.72 2.79
N SER A 74 -17.72 -1.98 3.21
CA SER A 74 -18.99 -2.69 3.41
C SER A 74 -18.72 -4.01 4.15
N PRO A 75 -19.65 -4.54 4.96
CA PRO A 75 -19.53 -5.84 5.63
C PRO A 75 -19.46 -7.06 4.71
N ALA A 76 -19.46 -6.89 3.38
CA ALA A 76 -19.50 -7.98 2.41
C ALA A 76 -18.41 -7.92 1.32
N THR A 77 -17.47 -6.98 1.40
CA THR A 77 -16.44 -6.86 0.37
C THR A 77 -15.07 -6.80 1.00
N SER A 78 -14.13 -7.53 0.40
CA SER A 78 -12.71 -7.63 0.72
C SER A 78 -11.94 -6.31 0.68
N ILE A 79 -12.63 -5.17 0.69
CA ILE A 79 -12.11 -3.85 0.37
C ILE A 79 -12.09 -2.96 1.61
N MET A 80 -10.94 -2.34 1.83
CA MET A 80 -10.72 -1.37 2.90
C MET A 80 -10.17 -0.07 2.31
N ASN A 81 -10.83 1.04 2.65
CA ASN A 81 -10.46 2.38 2.19
C ASN A 81 -9.70 3.11 3.29
N CYS A 82 -8.49 3.56 2.98
CA CYS A 82 -7.74 4.50 3.81
C CYS A 82 -7.58 5.82 3.06
N LYS A 83 -7.11 6.86 3.75
CA LYS A 83 -7.05 8.24 3.24
C LYS A 83 -6.50 8.38 1.80
N ASN A 84 -5.44 7.65 1.46
CA ASN A 84 -4.78 7.73 0.15
C ASN A 84 -4.58 6.35 -0.52
N THR A 85 -5.21 5.30 0.03
CA THR A 85 -4.97 3.91 -0.40
C THR A 85 -6.25 3.10 -0.30
N ILE A 86 -6.51 2.29 -1.31
CA ILE A 86 -7.59 1.31 -1.29
C ILE A 86 -6.93 -0.06 -1.27
N PHE A 87 -7.22 -0.85 -0.24
CA PHE A 87 -6.78 -2.22 -0.09
C PHE A 87 -7.89 -3.16 -0.54
N ASP A 88 -7.50 -4.18 -1.30
CA ASP A 88 -8.26 -5.38 -1.59
C ASP A 88 -7.53 -6.55 -0.95
N ASN A 89 -8.13 -7.13 0.08
CA ASN A 89 -7.60 -8.25 0.86
C ASN A 89 -7.52 -9.54 0.04
N ILE A 90 -8.41 -9.73 -0.94
CA ILE A 90 -8.35 -10.90 -1.81
C ILE A 90 -8.85 -10.52 -3.20
N VAL A 91 -7.93 -10.53 -4.17
CA VAL A 91 -8.28 -10.19 -5.55
C VAL A 91 -9.08 -11.33 -6.17
N GLY A 92 -10.40 -11.19 -6.16
CA GLY A 92 -11.35 -12.13 -6.76
C GLY A 92 -12.70 -12.14 -6.04
N PRO A 93 -13.75 -12.69 -6.66
CA PRO A 93 -15.04 -12.86 -5.99
C PRO A 93 -14.90 -13.78 -4.76
N VAL A 94 -15.65 -13.48 -3.70
CA VAL A 94 -15.75 -14.30 -2.49
C VAL A 94 -16.12 -15.73 -2.90
N GLY A 95 -15.26 -16.70 -2.61
CA GLY A 95 -15.47 -18.12 -2.93
C GLY A 95 -14.80 -18.63 -4.23
N ASN A 96 -14.22 -17.75 -5.07
CA ASN A 96 -13.35 -18.16 -6.19
C ASN A 96 -12.15 -17.20 -6.31
N PRO A 97 -11.16 -17.32 -5.41
CA PRO A 97 -10.00 -16.44 -5.39
C PRO A 97 -9.07 -16.75 -6.56
N ILE A 98 -9.12 -15.92 -7.61
CA ILE A 98 -8.23 -16.00 -8.77
C ILE A 98 -6.83 -15.43 -8.43
N GLY A 99 -6.70 -14.76 -7.28
CA GLY A 99 -5.42 -14.33 -6.73
C GLY A 99 -5.46 -14.26 -5.20
N HIS A 100 -4.82 -15.22 -4.54
CA HIS A 100 -4.51 -15.19 -3.10
C HIS A 100 -3.42 -14.13 -2.85
N ARG A 101 -3.84 -12.86 -2.80
CA ARG A 101 -2.95 -11.71 -2.61
C ARG A 101 -3.73 -10.53 -2.06
N VAL A 102 -3.06 -9.72 -1.26
CA VAL A 102 -3.50 -8.37 -0.91
C VAL A 102 -3.03 -7.41 -1.99
N SER A 103 -3.93 -6.69 -2.62
CA SER A 103 -3.62 -5.66 -3.60
C SER A 103 -3.96 -4.29 -3.05
N PHE A 104 -3.14 -3.28 -3.31
CA PHE A 104 -3.54 -1.91 -3.03
C PHE A 104 -3.01 -0.92 -4.06
N ASP A 105 -3.83 0.08 -4.34
CA ASP A 105 -3.45 1.24 -5.13
C ASP A 105 -3.08 2.40 -4.20
N TYR A 106 -1.94 3.05 -4.45
CA TYR A 106 -1.46 4.23 -3.73
C TYR A 106 -1.66 5.51 -4.55
N SER A 107 -2.12 6.58 -3.89
CA SER A 107 -2.39 7.94 -4.40
C SER A 107 -3.80 8.15 -4.99
N PRO A 108 -4.38 9.37 -4.94
CA PRO A 108 -5.63 9.72 -5.64
C PRO A 108 -5.62 9.35 -7.14
N ASP A 109 -4.46 9.42 -7.80
CA ASP A 109 -4.29 9.06 -9.22
C ASP A 109 -3.81 7.61 -9.44
N LYS A 110 -3.77 6.79 -8.38
CA LYS A 110 -3.32 5.39 -8.42
C LYS A 110 -1.93 5.23 -9.07
N ILE A 111 -0.97 6.05 -8.66
CA ILE A 111 0.38 6.11 -9.25
C ILE A 111 1.14 4.78 -9.11
N VAL A 112 0.87 4.00 -8.06
CA VAL A 112 1.51 2.70 -7.81
C VAL A 112 0.44 1.70 -7.40
N LYS A 113 0.55 0.48 -7.94
CA LYS A 113 -0.16 -0.71 -7.48
C LYS A 113 0.84 -1.67 -6.86
N ILE A 114 0.54 -2.17 -5.66
CA ILE A 114 1.34 -3.21 -5.01
C ILE A 114 0.47 -4.44 -4.80
N ASP A 115 1.00 -5.59 -5.21
CA ASP A 115 0.41 -6.91 -5.01
C ASP A 115 1.30 -7.70 -4.04
N VAL A 116 0.79 -8.04 -2.87
CA VAL A 116 1.46 -8.86 -1.85
C VAL A 116 0.83 -10.25 -1.87
N TYR A 117 1.54 -11.22 -2.43
CA TYR A 117 1.04 -12.57 -2.61
C TYR A 117 1.11 -13.40 -1.33
N PHE A 118 0.13 -14.28 -1.15
CA PHE A 118 0.03 -15.21 -0.03
C PHE A 118 0.93 -16.43 -0.26
N GLU A 119 1.15 -17.22 0.79
CA GLU A 119 2.02 -18.40 0.75
C GLU A 119 1.45 -19.48 -0.15
N HIS A 120 0.13 -19.66 -0.13
CA HIS A 120 -0.56 -20.66 -0.97
C HIS A 120 -1.15 -20.05 -2.24
N SER A 121 -0.40 -19.16 -2.90
CA SER A 121 -0.81 -18.46 -4.12
C SER A 121 -0.01 -18.91 -5.36
N SER A 122 -0.34 -18.37 -6.54
CA SER A 122 0.40 -18.60 -7.78
C SER A 122 1.84 -18.07 -7.75
N LYS A 123 2.16 -17.13 -6.85
CA LYS A 123 3.49 -16.56 -6.64
C LYS A 123 3.79 -16.48 -5.14
N PRO A 124 4.18 -17.60 -4.50
CA PRO A 124 4.27 -17.69 -3.05
C PRO A 124 5.24 -16.65 -2.47
N ASN A 125 4.78 -15.87 -1.50
CA ASN A 125 5.56 -14.85 -0.76
C ASN A 125 6.20 -13.75 -1.63
N GLN A 126 5.74 -13.56 -2.86
CA GLN A 126 6.27 -12.51 -3.72
C GLN A 126 5.55 -11.18 -3.50
N ILE A 127 6.29 -10.08 -3.67
CA ILE A 127 5.73 -8.72 -3.67
C ILE A 127 5.99 -8.15 -5.06
N GLU A 128 4.93 -7.67 -5.72
CA GLU A 128 5.04 -7.02 -7.02
C GLU A 128 4.64 -5.55 -6.90
N CYS A 129 5.54 -4.65 -7.30
CA CYS A 129 5.28 -3.22 -7.38
C CYS A 129 5.15 -2.81 -8.84
N THR A 130 3.98 -2.30 -9.23
CA THR A 130 3.69 -1.82 -10.58
C THR A 130 3.44 -0.31 -10.55
N GLY A 131 4.34 0.47 -11.14
CA GLY A 131 4.13 1.91 -11.34
C GLY A 131 3.24 2.17 -12.55
N LYS A 132 2.20 3.00 -12.40
CA LYS A 132 1.31 3.43 -13.50
C LYS A 132 1.74 4.74 -14.15
N THR A 133 2.55 5.53 -13.45
CA THR A 133 3.13 6.79 -13.91
C THR A 133 4.65 6.75 -13.79
N ASP A 134 5.36 7.67 -14.44
CA ASP A 134 6.83 7.78 -14.32
C ASP A 134 7.28 7.97 -12.86
N GLU A 135 6.53 8.76 -12.10
CA GLU A 135 6.73 8.92 -10.65
C GLU A 135 6.51 7.61 -9.90
N GLY A 136 5.47 6.86 -10.26
CA GLY A 136 5.18 5.55 -9.67
C GLY A 136 6.26 4.50 -9.97
N ILE A 137 6.79 4.48 -11.20
CA ILE A 137 7.89 3.60 -11.59
C ILE A 137 9.15 3.95 -10.79
N ALA A 138 9.47 5.24 -10.66
CA ALA A 138 10.58 5.69 -9.83
C ALA A 138 10.38 5.34 -8.35
N LEU A 139 9.14 5.43 -7.85
CA LEU A 139 8.79 5.08 -6.48
C LEU A 139 8.94 3.58 -6.23
N CYS A 140 8.46 2.71 -7.13
CA CYS A 140 8.66 1.26 -7.05
C CYS A 140 10.14 0.89 -7.04
N LYS A 141 10.95 1.48 -7.93
CA LYS A 141 12.42 1.28 -7.94
C LYS A 141 13.07 1.69 -6.62
N SER A 142 12.54 2.71 -5.95
CA SER A 142 13.11 3.21 -4.69
C SER A 142 12.82 2.33 -3.47
N LEU A 143 11.89 1.38 -3.57
CA LEU A 143 11.45 0.53 -2.46
C LEU A 143 12.31 -0.73 -2.27
N ASN A 144 13.20 -1.06 -3.21
CA ASN A 144 14.02 -2.30 -3.18
C ASN A 144 13.21 -3.55 -2.81
N LEU A 145 12.02 -3.69 -3.41
CA LEU A 145 11.15 -4.86 -3.27
C LEU A 145 11.59 -5.98 -4.22
#